data_AF-A0A194WSF6-F1
#
_entry.id   AF-A0A194WSF6-F1
#
_cell.length_a   1.000
_cell.length_b   1.000
_cell.length_c   1.000
_cell.angle_alpha   90.00
_cell.angle_beta   90.00
_cell.angle_gamma   90.00
#
_symmetry.space_group_name_H-M   'P 1'
#
loop_
_entity.id
_entity.type
_entity.pdbx_description
1 polymer ?
#
loop_
_entity_poly.entity_id
_entity_poly.type
_entity_poly.pdbx_seq_one_letter_code
_entity_poly.pdbx_strand_id
1 'polypeptide(L)'
;MAHLSPSAIFSPSVARQQLAAAKDWNYVDSWLSTKFLGKTPPPFERNNETLKALLSLAAVNESADEERDLLAKVEAKALQDLQAKEETDPNAELVTSIEESLPREGQTSLEALSHASVALKQPIPDIERLGRSILDLQVTSYDLEQTTDRIAILESHLNSELQVINTLIRDLQSEAYQPPSNLSKQTIEYQRKAKTLASKLPELRDRTSSLVTSAGTPKITIQDVKAEEDKFKALMVIVKDLEAQIKSYHGLPQDTDLARLELERLRVELRDLTLERDAMFEGLVERESPKKTRT
;
A
#
# COMPACT_ATOMS: atom_id res chain seq x y z
N MET A 1 27.33 -38.17 9.58
CA MET A 1 28.48 -38.40 8.67
C MET A 1 28.05 -39.44 7.65
N ALA A 2 27.61 -38.98 6.47
CA ALA A 2 27.16 -39.87 5.41
C ALA A 2 28.39 -40.58 4.80
N HIS A 3 28.36 -41.91 4.78
CA HIS A 3 29.35 -42.74 4.11
C HIS A 3 29.37 -42.42 2.60
N LEU A 4 30.35 -41.63 2.16
CA LEU A 4 30.75 -41.58 0.76
C LEU A 4 31.46 -42.90 0.45
N SER A 5 30.74 -43.87 -0.13
CA SER A 5 31.36 -45.11 -0.58
C SER A 5 32.27 -44.83 -1.78
N PRO A 6 33.53 -45.32 -1.79
CA PRO A 6 34.45 -45.14 -2.92
C PRO A 6 33.94 -45.68 -4.26
N SER A 7 32.96 -46.59 -4.25
CA SER A 7 32.33 -47.14 -5.45
C SER A 7 31.43 -46.15 -6.19
N ALA A 8 30.95 -45.08 -5.54
CA ALA A 8 30.20 -44.02 -6.19
C ALA A 8 31.11 -43.06 -6.99
N ILE A 9 32.39 -42.97 -6.60
CA ILE A 9 33.41 -42.12 -7.26
C ILE A 9 33.96 -42.78 -8.53
N PHE A 10 33.93 -44.13 -8.60
CA PHE A 10 34.48 -44.92 -9.72
C PHE A 10 33.43 -45.81 -10.41
N SER A 11 32.19 -45.35 -10.54
CA SER A 11 31.23 -46.02 -11.42
C SER A 11 31.57 -45.69 -12.89
N PRO A 12 31.74 -46.68 -13.79
CA PRO A 12 31.99 -46.45 -15.21
C PRO A 12 30.96 -45.51 -15.87
N SER A 13 29.75 -45.44 -15.34
CA SER A 13 28.70 -44.52 -15.80
C SER A 13 29.01 -43.06 -15.45
N VAL A 14 29.45 -42.79 -14.22
CA VAL A 14 29.82 -41.43 -13.75
C VAL A 14 31.09 -40.97 -14.46
N ALA A 15 32.07 -41.84 -14.65
CA ALA A 15 33.28 -41.54 -15.42
C ALA A 15 32.98 -41.19 -16.88
N ARG A 16 32.03 -41.89 -17.53
CA ARG A 16 31.57 -41.55 -18.89
C ARG A 16 30.85 -40.21 -18.94
N GLN A 17 30.00 -39.91 -17.95
CA GLN A 17 29.31 -38.62 -17.87
C GLN A 17 30.29 -37.45 -17.66
N GLN A 18 31.30 -37.63 -16.79
CA GLN A 18 32.35 -36.63 -16.60
C GLN A 18 33.21 -36.43 -17.85
N LEU A 19 33.53 -37.51 -18.57
CA LEU A 19 34.27 -37.43 -19.84
C LEU A 19 33.45 -36.72 -20.92
N ALA A 20 32.16 -37.04 -21.04
CA ALA A 20 31.25 -36.35 -21.96
C ALA A 20 31.14 -34.85 -21.62
N ALA A 21 30.91 -34.52 -20.35
CA ALA A 21 30.88 -33.13 -19.90
C ALA A 21 32.21 -32.40 -20.15
N ALA A 22 33.36 -33.06 -19.95
CA ALA A 22 34.67 -32.47 -20.24
C ALA A 22 34.86 -32.22 -21.75
N LYS A 23 34.37 -33.12 -22.62
CA LYS A 23 34.39 -32.92 -24.07
C LYS A 23 33.53 -31.72 -24.47
N ASP A 24 32.32 -31.62 -23.91
CA ASP A 24 31.40 -30.53 -24.20
C ASP A 24 31.97 -29.18 -23.72
N TRP A 25 32.62 -29.14 -22.55
CA TRP A 25 33.33 -27.95 -22.08
C TRP A 25 34.50 -27.56 -22.98
N ASN A 26 35.29 -28.52 -23.47
CA ASN A 26 36.37 -28.23 -24.41
C ASN A 26 35.84 -27.63 -25.72
N TYR A 27 34.72 -28.15 -26.22
CA TYR A 27 34.05 -27.59 -27.40
C TYR A 27 33.59 -26.15 -27.13
N VAL A 28 32.88 -25.90 -26.02
CA VAL A 28 32.46 -24.55 -25.62
C VAL A 28 33.66 -23.60 -25.47
N ASP A 29 34.75 -24.04 -24.85
CA ASP A 29 35.96 -23.23 -24.67
C ASP A 29 36.59 -22.87 -26.02
N SER A 30 36.65 -23.81 -26.97
CA SER A 30 37.14 -23.55 -28.33
C SER A 30 36.24 -22.59 -29.10
N TRP A 31 34.92 -22.76 -28.98
CA TRP A 31 33.92 -21.89 -29.61
C TRP A 31 33.99 -20.47 -29.04
N LEU A 32 34.04 -20.32 -27.71
CA LEU A 32 34.22 -19.03 -27.05
C LEU A 32 35.54 -18.38 -27.46
N SER A 33 36.64 -19.13 -27.52
CA SER A 33 37.93 -18.57 -27.96
C SER A 33 37.87 -17.98 -29.38
N THR A 34 37.08 -18.61 -30.26
CA THR A 34 36.83 -18.11 -31.62
C THR A 34 36.01 -16.83 -31.60
N LYS A 35 34.92 -16.78 -30.80
CA LYS A 35 34.05 -15.60 -30.71
C LYS A 35 34.70 -14.40 -30.02
N PHE A 36 35.61 -14.64 -29.08
CA PHE A 36 36.38 -13.59 -28.41
C PHE A 36 37.72 -13.26 -29.11
N LEU A 37 37.98 -13.80 -30.31
CA LEU A 37 39.20 -13.55 -31.09
C LEU A 37 40.48 -13.81 -30.27
N GLY A 38 40.49 -14.90 -29.50
CA GLY A 38 41.59 -15.28 -28.61
C GLY A 38 41.66 -14.51 -27.29
N LYS A 39 40.74 -13.57 -27.01
CA LYS A 39 40.61 -12.96 -25.68
C LYS A 39 39.90 -13.91 -24.72
N THR A 40 40.24 -13.82 -23.44
CA THR A 40 39.57 -14.61 -22.41
C THR A 40 38.12 -14.13 -22.23
N PRO A 41 37.11 -15.02 -22.28
CA PRO A 41 35.74 -14.64 -21.99
C PRO A 41 35.62 -14.14 -20.54
N PRO A 42 34.62 -13.30 -20.23
CA PRO A 42 34.31 -12.92 -18.86
C PRO A 42 34.13 -14.15 -17.95
N PRO A 43 34.50 -14.08 -16.67
CA PRO A 43 34.34 -15.21 -15.77
C PRO A 43 32.85 -15.55 -15.60
N PHE A 44 32.52 -16.83 -15.74
CA PHE A 44 31.17 -17.35 -15.55
C PHE A 44 31.19 -18.65 -14.76
N GLU A 45 30.06 -18.97 -14.14
CA GLU A 45 29.91 -20.20 -13.36
C GLU A 45 29.89 -21.41 -14.29
N ARG A 46 30.73 -22.42 -14.03
CA ARG A 46 30.71 -23.70 -14.76
C ARG A 46 29.79 -24.69 -14.05
N ASN A 47 28.52 -24.68 -14.42
CA ASN A 47 27.50 -25.63 -13.94
C ASN A 47 26.81 -26.34 -15.13
N ASN A 48 25.99 -27.36 -14.89
CA ASN A 48 25.36 -28.13 -15.97
C ASN A 48 24.36 -27.30 -16.79
N GLU A 49 23.66 -26.36 -16.14
CA GLU A 49 22.70 -25.46 -16.81
C GLU A 49 23.40 -24.49 -17.76
N THR A 50 24.53 -23.92 -17.35
CA THR A 50 25.37 -23.05 -18.17
C THR A 50 25.99 -23.81 -19.33
N LEU A 51 26.44 -25.06 -19.13
CA LEU A 51 26.92 -25.90 -20.22
C LEU A 51 25.82 -26.11 -21.26
N LYS A 52 24.61 -26.50 -20.83
CA LYS A 52 23.47 -26.71 -21.72
C LYS A 52 23.09 -25.42 -22.47
N ALA A 53 23.05 -24.29 -21.78
CA ALA A 53 22.77 -22.99 -22.38
C ALA A 53 23.83 -22.61 -23.42
N LEU A 54 25.12 -22.73 -23.09
CA LEU A 54 26.23 -22.41 -24.00
C LEU A 54 26.28 -23.34 -25.22
N LEU A 55 26.01 -24.64 -25.05
CA LEU A 55 25.89 -25.56 -26.18
C LEU A 55 24.71 -25.20 -27.09
N SER A 56 23.56 -24.85 -26.52
CA SER A 56 22.42 -24.41 -27.32
C SER A 56 22.70 -23.12 -28.08
N LEU A 57 23.40 -22.18 -27.44
CA LEU A 57 23.79 -20.92 -28.06
C LEU A 57 24.82 -21.13 -29.17
N ALA A 58 25.80 -22.02 -28.95
CA ALA A 58 26.78 -22.40 -29.95
C ALA A 58 26.10 -23.02 -31.18
N ALA A 59 25.18 -23.96 -30.97
CA ALA A 59 24.43 -24.59 -32.05
C ALA A 59 23.59 -23.59 -32.86
N VAL A 60 22.86 -22.68 -32.19
CA VAL A 60 22.07 -21.62 -32.86
C VAL A 60 22.96 -20.65 -33.61
N ASN A 61 24.12 -20.33 -33.05
CA ASN A 61 25.08 -19.45 -33.68
C ASN A 61 25.71 -20.10 -34.92
N GLU A 62 26.13 -21.36 -34.83
CA GLU A 62 26.66 -22.11 -35.97
C GLU A 62 25.61 -22.26 -37.08
N SER A 63 24.35 -22.57 -36.73
CA SER A 63 23.28 -22.64 -37.75
C SER A 63 23.04 -21.29 -38.41
N ALA A 64 23.10 -20.18 -37.66
CA ALA A 64 22.96 -18.84 -38.22
C ALA A 64 24.15 -18.44 -39.11
N ASP A 65 25.37 -18.83 -38.72
CA ASP A 65 26.57 -18.63 -39.52
C ASP A 65 26.49 -19.45 -40.83
N GLU A 66 26.04 -20.71 -40.78
CA GLU A 66 25.80 -21.56 -41.95
C GLU A 66 24.72 -21.00 -42.89
N GLU A 67 23.59 -20.54 -42.36
CA GLU A 67 22.53 -19.90 -43.13
C GLU A 67 23.03 -18.64 -43.83
N ARG A 68 23.81 -17.82 -43.12
CA ARG A 68 24.43 -16.61 -43.68
C ARG A 68 25.40 -16.94 -44.81
N ASP A 69 26.22 -17.98 -44.64
CA ASP A 69 27.14 -18.43 -45.67
C ASP A 69 26.42 -18.98 -46.91
N LEU A 70 25.30 -19.68 -46.71
CA LEU A 70 24.45 -20.14 -47.81
C LEU A 70 23.81 -18.97 -48.56
N LEU A 71 23.26 -17.99 -47.84
CA LEU A 71 22.70 -16.77 -48.44
C LEU A 71 23.77 -16.02 -49.24
N ALA A 72 24.96 -15.83 -48.68
CA ALA A 72 26.06 -15.16 -49.38
C ALA A 72 26.47 -15.88 -50.67
N LYS A 73 26.47 -17.22 -50.67
CA LYS A 73 26.74 -18.02 -51.89
C LYS A 73 25.63 -17.88 -52.93
N VAL A 74 24.37 -17.86 -52.49
CA VAL A 74 23.21 -17.66 -53.37
C VAL A 74 23.25 -16.26 -53.98
N GLU A 75 23.52 -15.23 -53.20
CA GLU A 75 23.67 -13.85 -53.66
C GLU A 75 24.82 -13.72 -54.65
N ALA A 76 26.00 -14.27 -54.34
CA ALA A 76 27.15 -14.25 -55.24
C ALA A 76 26.87 -14.93 -56.59
N LYS A 77 26.18 -16.09 -56.56
CA LYS A 77 25.78 -16.79 -57.78
C LYS A 77 24.72 -16.01 -58.56
N ALA A 78 23.74 -15.43 -57.87
CA ALA A 78 22.71 -14.61 -58.51
C ALA A 78 23.32 -13.37 -59.18
N LEU A 79 24.30 -12.72 -58.56
CA LEU A 79 25.06 -11.63 -59.16
C LEU A 79 25.84 -12.08 -60.39
N GLN A 80 26.52 -13.23 -60.33
CA GLN A 80 27.23 -13.78 -61.48
C GLN A 80 26.28 -14.08 -62.66
N ASP A 81 25.11 -14.66 -62.38
CA ASP A 81 24.10 -14.98 -63.39
C ASP A 81 23.50 -13.71 -64.02
N LEU A 82 23.36 -12.62 -63.25
CA LEU A 82 22.91 -11.31 -63.76
C LEU A 82 23.97 -10.65 -64.64
N GLN A 83 25.24 -10.64 -64.21
CA GLN A 83 26.36 -10.10 -65.00
C GLN A 83 26.50 -10.84 -66.33
N ALA A 84 26.42 -12.18 -66.31
CA ALA A 84 26.49 -12.98 -67.54
C ALA A 84 25.33 -12.64 -68.51
N LYS A 85 24.13 -12.40 -67.99
CA LYS A 85 22.96 -12.00 -68.81
C LYS A 85 23.13 -10.61 -69.41
N GLU A 86 23.68 -9.67 -68.64
CA GLU A 86 23.97 -8.31 -69.11
C GLU A 86 24.98 -8.32 -70.25
N GLU A 87 26.05 -9.12 -70.14
CA GLU A 87 27.03 -9.31 -71.23
C GLU A 87 26.45 -9.93 -72.51
N THR A 88 25.34 -10.69 -72.39
CA THR A 88 24.66 -11.30 -73.55
C THR A 88 23.45 -10.51 -74.05
N ASP A 89 23.13 -9.36 -73.45
CA ASP A 89 21.94 -8.59 -73.84
C ASP A 89 22.16 -7.92 -75.21
N PRO A 90 21.41 -8.32 -76.26
CA PRO A 90 21.54 -7.72 -77.58
C PRO A 90 21.16 -6.23 -77.63
N ASN A 91 20.49 -5.71 -76.59
CA ASN A 91 20.09 -4.31 -76.49
C ASN A 91 21.04 -3.45 -75.66
N ALA A 92 22.13 -4.01 -75.11
CA ALA A 92 23.04 -3.28 -74.22
C ALA A 92 23.63 -2.01 -74.87
N GLU A 93 24.04 -2.07 -76.14
CA GLU A 93 24.52 -0.91 -76.91
C GLU A 93 23.44 0.16 -77.14
N LEU A 94 22.18 -0.26 -77.23
CA LEU A 94 21.04 0.62 -77.46
C LEU A 94 20.65 1.33 -76.15
N VAL A 95 20.66 0.62 -75.03
CA VAL A 95 20.42 1.16 -73.69
C VAL A 95 21.49 2.18 -73.31
N THR A 96 22.77 1.84 -73.51
CA THR A 96 23.90 2.77 -73.27
C THR A 96 23.81 4.04 -74.13
N SER A 97 23.45 3.91 -75.41
CA SER A 97 23.22 5.08 -76.29
C SER A 97 22.06 5.96 -75.81
N ILE A 98 20.97 5.35 -75.30
CA ILE A 98 19.86 6.10 -74.70
C ILE A 98 20.32 6.82 -73.43
N GLU A 99 21.08 6.17 -72.57
CA GLU A 99 21.62 6.75 -71.34
C GLU A 99 22.57 7.94 -71.59
N GLU A 100 23.42 7.83 -72.62
CA GLU A 100 24.32 8.91 -73.06
C GLU A 100 23.56 10.09 -73.68
N SER A 101 22.40 9.83 -74.28
CA SER A 101 21.56 10.87 -74.90
C SER A 101 20.68 11.64 -73.91
N LEU A 102 20.56 11.17 -72.66
CA LEU A 102 19.75 11.83 -71.63
C LEU A 102 20.39 13.15 -71.17
N PRO A 103 19.59 14.19 -70.88
CA PRO A 103 20.09 15.36 -70.20
C PRO A 103 20.54 14.99 -68.77
N ARG A 104 21.42 15.81 -68.18
CA ARG A 104 21.95 15.58 -66.82
C ARG A 104 20.85 15.38 -65.76
N GLU A 105 19.75 16.11 -65.89
CA GLU A 105 18.57 15.95 -65.02
C GLU A 105 17.89 14.59 -65.19
N GLY A 106 17.82 14.08 -66.42
CA GLY A 106 17.29 12.75 -66.73
C GLY A 106 18.15 11.64 -66.16
N GLN A 107 19.48 11.74 -66.30
CA GLN A 107 20.43 10.80 -65.69
C GLN A 107 20.30 10.78 -64.17
N THR A 108 20.27 11.96 -63.53
CA THR A 108 20.12 12.08 -62.08
C THR A 108 18.79 11.49 -61.59
N SER A 109 17.70 11.70 -62.33
CA SER A 109 16.38 11.17 -61.99
C SER A 109 16.31 9.64 -62.11
N LEU A 110 16.94 9.08 -63.16
CA LEU A 110 17.02 7.64 -63.38
C LEU A 110 17.86 6.97 -62.29
N GLU A 111 19.02 7.56 -61.95
CA GLU A 111 19.87 7.11 -60.85
C GLU A 111 19.15 7.19 -59.49
N ALA A 112 18.36 8.25 -59.25
CA ALA A 112 17.54 8.34 -58.04
C ALA A 112 16.46 7.24 -57.99
N LEU A 113 15.81 6.93 -59.12
CA LEU A 113 14.80 5.87 -59.20
C LEU A 113 15.41 4.49 -59.02
N SER A 114 16.59 4.22 -59.60
CA SER A 114 17.29 2.94 -59.43
C SER A 114 17.73 2.76 -57.98
N HIS A 115 18.31 3.78 -57.35
CA HIS A 115 18.67 3.75 -55.94
C HIS A 115 17.46 3.57 -55.03
N ALA A 116 16.35 4.29 -55.27
CA ALA A 116 15.12 4.13 -54.50
C ALA A 116 14.54 2.71 -54.65
N SER A 117 14.57 2.14 -55.85
CA SER A 117 14.08 0.79 -56.12
C SER A 117 14.91 -0.27 -55.41
N VAL A 118 16.25 -0.15 -55.44
CA VAL A 118 17.14 -1.05 -54.70
C VAL A 118 16.94 -0.91 -53.19
N ALA A 119 16.88 0.32 -52.67
CA ALA A 119 16.69 0.58 -51.24
C ALA A 119 15.35 0.03 -50.72
N LEU A 120 14.28 0.17 -51.51
CA LEU A 120 12.94 -0.33 -51.19
C LEU A 120 12.73 -1.80 -51.60
N LYS A 121 13.78 -2.47 -52.11
CA LYS A 121 13.74 -3.85 -52.60
C LYS A 121 12.63 -4.10 -53.62
N GLN A 122 12.37 -3.11 -54.48
CA GLN A 122 11.39 -3.19 -55.56
C GLN A 122 12.10 -3.51 -56.87
N PRO A 123 11.82 -4.66 -57.53
CA PRO A 123 12.52 -5.07 -58.74
C PRO A 123 12.12 -4.27 -59.99
N ILE A 124 10.98 -3.58 -59.97
CA ILE A 124 10.51 -2.74 -61.08
C ILE A 124 10.19 -1.35 -60.52
N PRO A 125 10.83 -0.27 -61.03
CA PRO A 125 10.60 1.10 -60.58
C PRO A 125 9.22 1.59 -61.03
N ASP A 126 8.17 1.24 -60.28
CA ASP A 126 6.85 1.86 -60.40
C ASP A 126 6.73 2.99 -59.39
N ILE A 127 6.64 4.24 -59.89
CA ILE A 127 6.67 5.46 -59.06
C ILE A 127 5.56 5.43 -58.00
N GLU A 128 4.38 4.90 -58.32
CA GLU A 128 3.27 4.81 -57.35
C GLU A 128 3.61 3.83 -56.22
N ARG A 129 4.24 2.70 -56.53
CA ARG A 129 4.63 1.68 -55.55
C ARG A 129 5.82 2.14 -54.70
N LEU A 130 6.79 2.83 -55.30
CA LEU A 130 7.90 3.45 -54.57
C LEU A 130 7.35 4.50 -53.60
N GLY A 131 6.44 5.36 -54.06
CA GLY A 131 5.79 6.39 -53.23
C GLY A 131 5.01 5.79 -52.07
N ARG A 132 4.19 4.75 -52.30
CA ARG A 132 3.47 4.04 -51.23
C ARG A 132 4.43 3.41 -50.22
N SER A 133 5.48 2.75 -50.68
CA SER A 133 6.46 2.11 -49.79
C SER A 133 7.23 3.14 -48.94
N ILE A 134 7.50 4.33 -49.47
CA ILE A 134 8.10 5.43 -48.69
C ILE A 134 7.12 5.91 -47.61
N LEU A 135 5.84 6.08 -47.95
CA LEU A 135 4.82 6.45 -46.98
C LEU A 135 4.65 5.39 -45.90
N ASP A 136 4.62 4.11 -46.27
CA ASP A 136 4.55 2.98 -45.32
C ASP A 136 5.78 2.94 -44.40
N LEU A 137 6.98 3.16 -44.94
CA LEU A 137 8.20 3.29 -44.13
C LEU A 137 8.13 4.49 -43.18
N GLN A 138 7.55 5.61 -43.62
CA GLN A 138 7.42 6.78 -42.77
C GLN A 138 6.38 6.59 -41.66
N VAL A 139 5.26 5.93 -41.96
CA VAL A 139 4.26 5.54 -40.96
C VAL A 139 4.87 4.61 -39.93
N THR A 140 5.56 3.56 -40.38
CA THR A 140 6.22 2.61 -39.47
C THR A 140 7.33 3.26 -38.65
N SER A 141 8.09 4.19 -39.22
CA SER A 141 9.09 4.98 -38.47
C SER A 141 8.44 5.78 -37.35
N TYR A 142 7.34 6.47 -37.64
CA TYR A 142 6.63 7.27 -36.65
C TYR A 142 5.99 6.40 -35.56
N ASP A 143 5.40 5.26 -35.92
CA ASP A 143 4.85 4.29 -34.96
C ASP A 143 5.95 3.75 -34.02
N LEU A 144 7.14 3.47 -34.56
CA LEU A 144 8.29 3.04 -33.77
C LEU A 144 8.82 4.14 -32.84
N GLU A 145 8.88 5.39 -33.31
CA GLU A 145 9.23 6.53 -32.46
C GLU A 145 8.21 6.71 -31.32
N GLN A 146 6.91 6.70 -31.64
CA GLN A 146 5.86 6.86 -30.63
C GLN A 146 5.85 5.71 -29.61
N THR A 147 6.08 4.46 -30.06
CA THR A 147 6.18 3.32 -29.14
C THR A 147 7.42 3.41 -28.26
N THR A 148 8.53 3.92 -28.78
CA THR A 148 9.76 4.17 -28.01
C THR A 148 9.50 5.20 -26.91
N ASP A 149 8.85 6.32 -27.23
CA ASP A 149 8.49 7.34 -26.24
C ASP A 149 7.56 6.78 -25.15
N ARG A 150 6.56 5.99 -25.55
CA ARG A 150 5.65 5.33 -24.62
C ARG A 150 6.38 4.37 -23.68
N ILE A 151 7.33 3.58 -24.20
CA ILE A 151 8.14 2.68 -23.40
C ILE A 151 8.99 3.47 -22.41
N ALA A 152 9.60 4.59 -22.83
CA ALA A 152 10.39 5.44 -21.96
C ALA A 152 9.57 6.01 -20.78
N ILE A 153 8.32 6.42 -21.04
CA ILE A 153 7.41 6.88 -19.99
C ILE A 153 7.10 5.73 -19.02
N LEU A 154 6.77 4.54 -19.52
CA LEU A 154 6.50 3.37 -18.67
C LEU A 154 7.71 2.96 -17.83
N GLU A 155 8.91 3.00 -18.41
CA GLU A 155 10.16 2.74 -17.71
C GLU A 155 10.37 3.74 -16.57
N SER A 156 10.18 5.04 -16.84
CA SER A 156 10.31 6.08 -15.81
C SER A 156 9.34 5.87 -14.65
N HIS A 157 8.09 5.47 -14.95
CA HIS A 157 7.07 5.18 -13.95
C HIS A 157 7.41 3.94 -13.13
N LEU A 158 7.87 2.86 -13.78
CA LEU A 158 8.30 1.66 -13.06
C LEU A 158 9.51 1.95 -12.17
N ASN A 159 10.45 2.78 -12.63
CA ASN A 159 11.59 3.19 -11.82
C ASN A 159 11.16 4.03 -10.61
N SER A 160 10.20 4.94 -10.76
CA SER A 160 9.67 5.70 -9.62
C SER A 160 8.94 4.79 -8.63
N GLU A 161 8.11 3.86 -9.10
CA GLU A 161 7.43 2.88 -8.25
C GLU A 161 8.44 1.99 -7.51
N LEU A 162 9.47 1.51 -8.20
CA LEU A 162 10.55 0.75 -7.57
C LEU A 162 11.29 1.56 -6.51
N GLN A 163 11.52 2.85 -6.73
CA GLN A 163 12.11 3.72 -5.70
C GLN A 163 11.19 3.85 -4.48
N VAL A 164 9.89 4.07 -4.68
CA VAL A 164 8.90 4.16 -3.60
C VAL A 164 8.83 2.86 -2.80
N ILE A 165 8.76 1.71 -3.48
CA ILE A 165 8.75 0.40 -2.82
C ILE A 165 10.04 0.17 -2.05
N ASN A 166 11.20 0.53 -2.61
CA ASN A 166 12.47 0.40 -1.91
C ASN A 166 12.59 1.31 -0.69
N THR A 167 11.98 2.50 -0.72
CA THR A 167 11.87 3.36 0.48
C THR A 167 10.97 2.72 1.53
N LEU A 168 9.81 2.18 1.13
CA LEU A 168 8.90 1.51 2.05
C LEU A 168 9.53 0.27 2.70
N ILE A 169 10.28 -0.54 1.94
CA ILE A 169 11.00 -1.69 2.47
C ILE A 169 12.02 -1.24 3.52
N ARG A 170 12.77 -0.16 3.25
CA ARG A 170 13.71 0.41 4.23
C ARG A 170 13.01 0.90 5.49
N ASP A 171 11.86 1.55 5.35
CA ASP A 171 11.06 2.02 6.48
C ASP A 171 10.52 0.85 7.30
N LEU A 172 10.00 -0.20 6.67
CA LEU A 172 9.53 -1.41 7.37
C LEU A 172 10.66 -2.21 8.03
N GLN A 173 11.88 -2.13 7.50
CA GLN A 173 13.06 -2.73 8.11
C GLN A 173 13.65 -1.88 9.25
N SER A 174 13.18 -0.64 9.42
CA SER A 174 13.65 0.27 10.45
C SER A 174 13.34 -0.22 11.86
N GLU A 175 14.09 0.30 12.83
CA GLU A 175 13.95 -0.04 14.25
C GLU A 175 12.54 0.24 14.80
N ALA A 176 11.75 1.10 14.16
CA ALA A 176 10.37 1.39 14.55
C ALA A 176 9.43 0.17 14.39
N TYR A 177 9.70 -0.69 13.41
CA TYR A 177 8.89 -1.88 13.11
C TYR A 177 9.59 -3.20 13.49
N GLN A 178 10.85 -3.15 13.91
CA GLN A 178 11.55 -4.29 14.49
C GLN A 178 11.07 -4.54 15.93
N PRO A 179 10.82 -5.81 16.33
CA PRO A 179 10.49 -6.09 17.71
C PRO A 179 11.68 -5.70 18.60
N PRO A 180 11.44 -5.00 19.73
CA PRO A 180 12.52 -4.58 20.61
C PRO A 180 13.31 -5.80 21.07
N SER A 181 14.64 -5.73 21.02
CA SER A 181 15.55 -6.85 21.30
C SER A 181 15.36 -7.49 22.69
N ASN A 182 14.70 -6.77 23.60
CA ASN A 182 14.38 -7.22 24.96
C ASN A 182 12.98 -7.88 25.10
N LEU A 183 12.19 -7.98 24.04
CA LEU A 183 10.84 -8.56 24.08
C LEU A 183 10.86 -10.01 24.60
N SER A 184 11.80 -10.83 24.14
CA SER A 184 11.95 -12.23 24.61
C SER A 184 12.26 -12.30 26.10
N LYS A 185 13.15 -11.45 26.59
CA LYS A 185 13.50 -11.34 28.02
C LYS A 185 12.30 -10.89 28.84
N GLN A 186 11.57 -9.87 28.39
CA GLN A 186 10.36 -9.37 29.04
C GLN A 186 9.26 -10.44 29.07
N THR A 187 9.02 -11.16 27.98
CA THR A 187 8.03 -12.25 27.93
C THR A 187 8.36 -13.35 28.92
N ILE A 188 9.63 -13.77 29.03
CA ILE A 188 10.07 -14.75 30.02
C ILE A 188 9.86 -14.22 31.45
N GLU A 189 10.18 -12.94 31.70
CA GLU A 189 9.96 -12.31 33.00
C GLU A 189 8.48 -12.23 33.37
N TYR A 190 7.62 -11.82 32.45
CA TYR A 190 6.16 -11.79 32.64
C TYR A 190 5.60 -13.19 32.84
N GLN A 191 6.10 -14.21 32.12
CA GLN A 191 5.68 -15.59 32.33
C GLN A 191 6.07 -16.11 33.72
N ARG A 192 7.26 -15.75 34.22
CA ARG A 192 7.68 -16.06 35.60
C ARG A 192 6.80 -15.35 36.62
N LYS A 193 6.57 -14.04 36.46
CA LYS A 193 5.67 -13.25 37.33
C LYS A 193 4.26 -13.84 37.34
N ALA A 194 3.70 -14.16 36.17
CA ALA A 194 2.39 -14.78 36.05
C ALA A 194 2.32 -16.13 36.77
N LYS A 195 3.34 -17.00 36.63
CA LYS A 195 3.41 -18.27 37.39
C LYS A 195 3.45 -18.04 38.91
N THR A 196 4.24 -17.08 39.39
CA THR A 196 4.32 -16.76 40.82
C THR A 196 3.03 -16.16 41.39
N LEU A 197 2.29 -15.39 40.58
CA LEU A 197 0.99 -14.85 40.97
C LEU A 197 -0.08 -15.95 40.94
N ALA A 198 -0.07 -16.81 39.92
CA ALA A 198 -0.97 -17.95 39.82
C ALA A 198 -0.80 -18.93 40.99
N SER A 199 0.42 -19.17 41.46
CA SER A 199 0.67 -20.02 42.64
C SER A 199 0.20 -19.38 43.95
N LYS A 200 0.17 -18.05 44.05
CA LYS A 200 -0.34 -17.31 45.23
C LYS A 200 -1.86 -17.13 45.23
N LEU A 201 -2.51 -17.29 44.09
CA LEU A 201 -3.95 -17.16 43.91
C LEU A 201 -4.76 -18.12 44.82
N PRO A 202 -4.44 -19.42 44.95
CA PRO A 202 -5.12 -20.30 45.90
C PRO A 202 -4.93 -19.85 47.36
N GLU A 203 -3.73 -19.44 47.76
CA GLU A 203 -3.49 -18.93 49.13
C GLU A 203 -4.30 -17.66 49.43
N LEU A 204 -4.41 -16.73 48.47
CA LEU A 204 -5.25 -15.54 48.61
C LEU A 204 -6.73 -15.88 48.61
N ARG A 205 -7.15 -16.86 47.80
CA ARG A 205 -8.52 -17.37 47.81
C ARG A 205 -8.87 -18.01 49.14
N ASP A 206 -7.94 -18.76 49.74
CA ASP A 206 -8.09 -19.40 51.05
C ASP A 206 -8.05 -18.38 52.19
N ARG A 207 -7.23 -17.32 52.08
CA ARG A 207 -7.29 -16.17 52.99
C ARG A 207 -8.62 -15.42 52.89
N THR A 208 -9.15 -15.26 51.69
CA THR A 208 -10.44 -14.60 51.49
C THR A 208 -11.59 -15.45 52.03
N SER A 209 -11.56 -16.78 51.79
CA SER A 209 -12.57 -17.69 52.32
C SER A 209 -12.50 -17.77 53.85
N SER A 210 -11.29 -17.80 54.43
CA SER A 210 -11.08 -17.76 55.88
C SER A 210 -11.45 -16.41 56.50
N LEU A 211 -11.21 -15.29 55.83
CA LEU A 211 -11.70 -13.97 56.26
C LEU A 211 -13.22 -13.88 56.16
N VAL A 212 -13.86 -14.45 55.14
CA VAL A 212 -15.34 -14.49 55.04
C VAL A 212 -15.93 -15.33 56.17
N THR A 213 -15.28 -16.44 56.56
CA THR A 213 -15.74 -17.26 57.69
C THR A 213 -15.38 -16.65 59.06
N SER A 214 -14.25 -15.96 59.21
CA SER A 214 -13.81 -15.36 60.48
C SER A 214 -14.42 -13.99 60.75
N ALA A 215 -14.58 -13.17 59.70
CA ALA A 215 -15.18 -11.84 59.81
C ALA A 215 -16.70 -11.89 59.90
N GLY A 216 -17.30 -13.09 59.77
CA GLY A 216 -18.72 -13.34 60.00
C GLY A 216 -19.57 -12.18 59.50
N THR A 217 -19.35 -11.73 58.26
CA THR A 217 -20.11 -10.61 57.72
C THR A 217 -21.56 -11.03 57.84
N PRO A 218 -22.38 -10.35 58.67
CA PRO A 218 -23.76 -10.78 58.84
C PRO A 218 -24.35 -10.78 57.44
N LYS A 219 -24.96 -11.89 57.03
CA LYS A 219 -25.84 -11.86 55.87
C LYS A 219 -26.96 -10.90 56.25
N ILE A 220 -26.76 -9.61 55.93
CA ILE A 220 -27.75 -8.56 56.11
C ILE A 220 -28.97 -9.06 55.37
N THR A 221 -29.98 -9.47 56.13
CA THR A 221 -31.18 -10.04 55.55
C THR A 221 -32.09 -8.88 55.16
N ILE A 222 -32.92 -9.06 54.14
CA ILE A 222 -33.87 -8.02 53.70
C ILE A 222 -34.76 -7.55 54.87
N GLN A 223 -35.01 -8.42 55.86
CA GLN A 223 -35.69 -8.07 57.10
C GLN A 223 -34.94 -7.06 57.97
N ASP A 224 -33.61 -7.15 58.05
CA ASP A 224 -32.80 -6.18 58.80
C ASP A 224 -32.83 -4.80 58.14
N VAL A 225 -32.77 -4.77 56.80
CA VAL A 225 -32.91 -3.54 56.02
C VAL A 225 -34.29 -2.91 56.24
N LYS A 226 -35.35 -3.72 56.25
CA LYS A 226 -36.71 -3.24 56.50
C LYS A 226 -36.88 -2.68 57.92
N ALA A 227 -36.30 -3.34 58.92
CA ALA A 227 -36.33 -2.85 60.30
C ALA A 227 -35.61 -1.50 60.44
N GLU A 228 -34.47 -1.33 59.76
CA GLU A 228 -33.73 -0.07 59.75
C GLU A 228 -34.47 1.03 58.96
N GLU A 229 -35.15 0.67 57.87
CA GLU A 229 -36.00 1.58 57.09
C GLU A 229 -37.19 2.10 57.91
N ASP A 230 -37.84 1.22 58.68
CA ASP A 230 -38.96 1.61 59.55
C ASP A 230 -38.50 2.54 60.69
N LYS A 231 -37.34 2.27 61.30
CA LYS A 231 -36.71 3.19 62.26
C LYS A 231 -36.40 4.55 61.63
N PHE A 232 -35.86 4.55 60.41
CA PHE A 232 -35.53 5.78 59.69
C PHE A 232 -36.79 6.59 59.37
N LYS A 233 -37.87 5.95 58.94
CA LYS A 233 -39.17 6.61 58.72
C LYS A 233 -39.71 7.24 60.01
N ALA A 234 -39.63 6.51 61.14
CA ALA A 234 -40.03 7.05 62.43
C ALA A 234 -39.19 8.28 62.81
N LEU A 235 -37.86 8.22 62.62
CA LEU A 235 -36.98 9.35 62.87
C LEU A 235 -37.31 10.55 61.96
N MET A 236 -37.64 10.29 60.69
CA MET A 236 -38.00 11.34 59.74
C MET A 236 -39.29 12.07 60.13
N VAL A 237 -40.28 11.36 60.69
CA VAL A 237 -41.50 12.00 61.24
C VAL A 237 -41.14 12.92 62.40
N ILE A 238 -40.31 12.44 63.34
CA ILE A 238 -39.85 13.24 64.49
C ILE A 238 -39.11 14.50 64.02
N VAL A 239 -38.21 14.36 63.05
CA VAL A 239 -37.46 15.50 62.50
C VAL A 239 -38.39 16.51 61.83
N LYS A 240 -39.39 16.05 61.07
CA LYS A 240 -40.37 16.96 60.46
C LYS A 240 -41.19 17.74 61.48
N ASP A 241 -41.60 17.09 62.57
CA ASP A 241 -42.33 17.77 63.65
C ASP A 241 -41.46 18.82 64.36
N LEU A 242 -40.19 18.48 64.62
CA LEU A 242 -39.20 19.42 65.17
C LEU A 242 -38.92 20.59 64.21
N GLU A 243 -38.78 20.34 62.91
CA GLU A 243 -38.64 21.39 61.90
C GLU A 243 -39.87 22.29 61.83
N ALA A 244 -41.08 21.75 61.95
CA ALA A 244 -42.31 22.54 62.00
C ALA A 244 -42.36 23.43 63.26
N GLN A 245 -41.93 22.88 64.41
CA GLN A 245 -41.78 23.67 65.63
C GLN A 245 -40.76 24.79 65.45
N ILE A 246 -39.56 24.50 64.93
CA ILE A 246 -38.52 25.51 64.69
C ILE A 246 -39.00 26.59 63.71
N LYS A 247 -39.73 26.22 62.64
CA LYS A 247 -40.31 27.18 61.69
C LYS A 247 -41.31 28.12 62.36
N SER A 248 -42.09 27.65 63.32
CA SER A 248 -43.03 28.50 64.08
C SER A 248 -42.32 29.57 64.93
N TYR A 249 -41.06 29.34 65.30
CA TYR A 249 -40.22 30.30 66.01
C TYR A 249 -39.29 31.10 65.07
N HIS A 250 -39.35 30.86 63.75
CA HIS A 250 -38.46 31.51 62.80
C HIS A 250 -38.82 33.00 62.67
N GLY A 251 -37.87 33.88 63.01
CA GLY A 251 -38.06 35.33 63.03
C GLY A 251 -38.29 35.93 64.42
N LEU A 252 -38.37 35.14 65.49
CA LEU A 252 -38.38 35.66 66.86
C LEU A 252 -36.93 35.73 67.40
N PRO A 253 -36.51 36.86 68.00
CA PRO A 253 -35.25 36.97 68.73
C PRO A 253 -35.15 35.93 69.85
N GLN A 254 -33.91 35.50 70.17
CA GLN A 254 -33.66 34.53 71.26
C GLN A 254 -34.06 35.02 72.66
N ASP A 255 -34.20 36.34 72.84
CA ASP A 255 -34.63 36.96 74.09
C ASP A 255 -36.16 37.12 74.10
N THR A 256 -36.81 36.56 75.13
CA THR A 256 -38.27 36.48 75.25
C THR A 256 -38.94 37.85 75.33
N ASP A 257 -38.27 38.84 75.91
CA ASP A 257 -38.84 40.18 76.06
C ASP A 257 -38.74 40.99 74.77
N LEU A 258 -37.66 40.82 74.00
CA LEU A 258 -37.51 41.38 72.66
C LEU A 258 -38.48 40.75 71.66
N ALA A 259 -38.69 39.43 71.74
CA ALA A 259 -39.66 38.74 70.91
C ALA A 259 -41.11 39.22 71.15
N ARG A 260 -41.48 39.55 72.39
CA ARG A 260 -42.79 40.14 72.71
C ARG A 260 -42.96 41.54 72.10
N LEU A 261 -41.91 42.37 72.15
CA LEU A 261 -41.94 43.70 71.56
C LEU A 261 -42.09 43.65 70.04
N GLU A 262 -41.36 42.74 69.38
CA GLU A 262 -41.44 42.56 67.93
C GLU A 262 -42.80 41.98 67.49
N LEU A 263 -43.39 41.07 68.29
CA LEU A 263 -44.73 40.54 68.04
C LEU A 263 -45.80 41.65 68.19
N GLU A 264 -45.71 42.50 69.22
CA GLU A 264 -46.62 43.64 69.37
C GLU A 264 -46.45 44.66 68.23
N ARG A 265 -45.21 44.93 67.79
CA ARG A 265 -44.95 45.76 66.61
C ARG A 265 -45.63 45.18 65.36
N LEU A 266 -45.40 43.89 65.08
CA LEU A 266 -46.01 43.22 63.92
C LEU A 266 -47.54 43.17 64.02
N ARG A 267 -48.11 43.08 65.23
CA ARG A 267 -49.56 43.18 65.44
C ARG A 267 -50.13 44.56 65.16
N VAL A 268 -49.36 45.61 65.44
CA VAL A 268 -49.75 46.98 65.09
C VAL A 268 -49.67 47.15 63.57
N GLU A 269 -48.59 46.71 62.94
CA GLU A 269 -48.42 46.77 61.48
C GLU A 269 -49.50 45.96 60.73
N LEU A 270 -49.88 44.78 61.23
CA LEU A 270 -50.98 44.00 60.65
C LEU A 270 -52.31 44.75 60.81
N ARG A 271 -52.55 45.41 61.95
CA ARG A 271 -53.73 46.26 62.15
C ARG A 271 -53.75 47.43 61.18
N ASP A 272 -52.63 48.10 60.98
CA ASP A 272 -52.51 49.23 60.05
C ASP A 272 -52.74 48.77 58.60
N LEU A 273 -52.14 47.64 58.20
CA LEU A 273 -52.39 47.03 56.89
C LEU A 273 -53.83 46.55 56.70
N THR A 274 -54.49 46.08 57.76
CA THR A 274 -55.91 45.73 57.68
C THR A 274 -56.79 46.96 57.56
N LEU A 275 -56.45 48.07 58.24
CA LEU A 275 -57.13 49.35 58.06
C LEU A 275 -56.90 49.92 56.65
N GLU A 276 -55.67 49.84 56.10
CA GLU A 276 -55.41 50.24 54.71
C GLU A 276 -56.18 49.38 53.72
N ARG A 277 -56.21 48.05 53.93
CA ARG A 277 -57.04 47.15 53.13
C ARG A 277 -58.50 47.56 53.20
N ASP A 278 -59.03 47.83 54.39
CA ASP A 278 -60.44 48.17 54.59
C ASP A 278 -60.76 49.54 53.98
N ALA A 279 -59.86 50.52 54.09
CA ALA A 279 -59.99 51.82 53.43
C ALA A 279 -59.91 51.72 51.90
N MET A 280 -59.01 50.89 51.36
CA MET A 280 -58.97 50.60 49.91
C MET A 280 -60.22 49.86 49.45
N PHE A 281 -60.76 48.97 50.29
CA PHE A 281 -62.00 48.25 50.01
C PHE A 281 -63.19 49.20 50.03
N GLU A 282 -63.31 50.08 51.02
CA GLU A 282 -64.32 51.14 51.08
C GLU A 282 -64.22 52.08 49.87
N GLY A 283 -63.01 52.49 49.49
CA GLY A 283 -62.78 53.30 48.28
C GLY A 283 -63.15 52.59 46.97
N LEU A 284 -63.02 51.26 46.90
CA LEU A 284 -63.53 50.46 45.78
C LEU A 284 -65.07 50.42 45.79
N VAL A 285 -65.67 50.23 46.96
CA VAL A 285 -67.12 50.16 47.15
C VAL A 285 -67.78 51.51 46.84
N GLU A 286 -67.18 52.64 47.21
CA GLU A 286 -67.70 53.98 46.90
C GLU A 286 -67.64 54.30 45.39
N ARG A 287 -66.62 53.85 44.67
CA ARG A 287 -66.50 54.01 43.21
C ARG A 287 -67.51 53.19 42.42
N GLU A 288 -67.86 52.01 42.92
CA GLU A 288 -68.85 51.09 42.31
C GLU A 288 -70.29 51.38 42.76
N SER A 289 -70.50 52.29 43.73
CA SER A 289 -71.82 52.67 44.22
C SER A 289 -72.39 53.92 43.50
N PRO A 290 -73.56 53.83 42.83
CA PRO A 290 -74.09 54.90 41.98
C PRO A 290 -74.58 56.12 42.80
N LYS A 291 -74.06 57.32 42.49
CA LYS A 291 -74.60 58.59 43.00
C LYS A 291 -76.06 58.76 42.58
N LYS A 292 -76.96 58.74 43.56
CA LYS A 292 -78.38 59.06 43.41
C LYS A 292 -78.53 60.56 43.09
N THR A 293 -78.82 60.92 41.84
CA THR A 293 -79.36 62.24 41.50
C THR A 293 -80.70 62.43 42.22
N ARG A 294 -80.76 63.36 43.19
CA ARG A 294 -82.01 63.90 43.71
C ARG A 294 -82.55 64.92 42.70
N THR A 295 -83.82 64.75 42.34
CA THR A 295 -84.70 65.77 41.77
C THR A 295 -84.71 67.05 42.60
#